data_AF-A0A5D3BGZ3-F1
#
_entry.id   AF-A0A5D3BGZ3-F1
#
_cell.length_a   1.000
_cell.length_b   1.000
_cell.length_c   1.000
_cell.angle_alpha   90.00
_cell.angle_beta   90.00
_cell.angle_gamma   90.00
#
_symmetry.space_group_name_H-M   'P 1'
#
loop_
_entity.id
_entity.type
_entity.pdbx_description
1 polymer ?
#
loop_
_entity_poly.entity_id
_entity_poly.type
_entity_poly.pdbx_seq_one_letter_code
_entity_poly.pdbx_strand_id
1 'polypeptide(L)'
;MDHTKLQKMAGAVRTGGKGSVRRKKKAVHKTTTTDDKRLQSTLKRIGVNAIPAIEEVNIFKDDVVIQFTNPKVQASIAANTWVVSGSPQTKRHS
;
A
#
# COMPACT_ATOMS: atom_id res chain seq x y z
N MET A 1 26.56 50.67 7.40
CA MET A 1 26.14 49.43 6.70
C MET A 1 26.66 49.52 5.27
N ASP A 2 27.75 48.81 4.96
CA ASP A 2 28.43 48.95 3.67
C ASP A 2 27.63 48.33 2.52
N HIS A 3 27.13 49.19 1.62
CA HIS A 3 26.33 48.79 0.45
C HIS A 3 27.02 47.74 -0.43
N THR A 4 28.35 47.79 -0.52
CA THR A 4 29.16 46.87 -1.32
C THR A 4 29.14 45.44 -0.78
N LYS A 5 28.99 45.28 0.54
CA LYS A 5 28.95 43.97 1.22
C LYS A 5 27.57 43.32 1.07
N LEU A 6 26.50 44.12 1.15
CA LEU A 6 25.12 43.71 0.87
C LEU A 6 24.95 43.24 -0.58
N GLN A 7 25.53 43.94 -1.54
CA GLN A 7 25.40 43.63 -2.97
C GLN A 7 26.13 42.33 -3.37
N LYS A 8 27.26 42.01 -2.71
CA LYS A 8 27.95 40.72 -2.87
C LYS A 8 27.15 39.54 -2.31
N MET A 9 26.39 39.73 -1.24
CA MET A 9 25.56 38.67 -0.65
C MET A 9 24.30 38.37 -1.46
N ALA A 10 23.79 39.33 -2.25
CA ALA A 10 22.63 39.12 -3.12
C ALA A 10 22.90 38.12 -4.27
N GLY A 11 24.14 38.02 -4.77
CA GLY A 11 24.52 37.10 -5.84
C GLY A 11 24.66 35.62 -5.40
N ALA A 12 24.82 35.38 -4.10
CA ALA A 12 24.98 34.04 -3.52
C ALA A 12 23.63 33.33 -3.26
N VAL A 13 22.53 34.08 -3.22
CA VAL A 13 21.17 33.52 -3.07
C VAL A 13 20.62 33.15 -4.46
N ARG A 14 21.34 32.27 -5.17
CA ARG A 14 20.86 31.69 -6.44
C ARG A 14 19.85 30.58 -6.17
N THR A 15 18.66 30.97 -5.73
CA THR A 15 17.47 30.11 -5.74
C THR A 15 16.86 30.10 -7.15
N GLY A 16 17.29 29.14 -7.99
CA GLY A 16 16.46 28.69 -9.12
C GLY A 16 16.51 29.48 -10.43
N GLY A 17 17.71 29.80 -10.94
CA GLY A 17 17.90 30.34 -12.30
C GLY A 17 18.28 29.30 -13.36
N LYS A 18 18.33 29.71 -14.65
CA LYS A 18 18.82 28.89 -15.77
C LYS A 18 20.26 28.41 -15.49
N GLY A 19 20.46 27.09 -15.36
CA GLY A 19 21.74 26.48 -14.95
C GLY A 19 21.86 26.14 -13.45
N SER A 20 20.88 26.51 -12.62
CA SER A 20 20.79 26.05 -11.22
C SER A 20 20.51 24.54 -11.17
N VAL A 21 21.16 23.83 -10.24
CA VAL A 21 20.97 22.39 -10.05
C VAL A 21 19.50 22.12 -9.70
N ARG A 22 18.75 21.56 -10.65
CA ARG A 22 17.42 21.01 -10.37
C ARG A 22 17.61 19.72 -9.60
N ARG A 23 17.11 19.66 -8.36
CA ARG A 23 17.02 18.41 -7.61
C ARG A 23 16.15 17.45 -8.42
N LYS A 24 16.70 16.32 -8.88
CA LYS A 24 15.87 15.26 -9.46
C LYS A 24 14.91 14.77 -8.37
N LYS A 25 13.61 14.98 -8.59
CA LYS A 25 12.57 14.31 -7.79
C LYS A 25 12.69 12.82 -8.07
N LYS A 26 13.16 12.04 -7.10
CA LYS A 26 13.05 10.59 -7.14
C LYS A 26 11.56 10.26 -6.99
N ALA A 27 10.86 10.08 -8.11
CA ALA A 27 9.56 9.46 -8.09
C ALA A 27 9.76 8.00 -7.68
N VAL A 28 9.49 7.69 -6.41
CA VAL A 28 9.51 6.32 -5.92
C VAL A 28 8.26 5.65 -6.48
N HIS A 29 8.39 4.94 -7.60
CA HIS A 29 7.38 3.99 -8.03
C HIS A 29 7.40 2.82 -7.03
N LYS A 30 6.34 2.70 -6.22
CA LYS A 30 6.08 1.47 -5.48
C LYS A 30 5.80 0.38 -6.52
N THR A 31 6.70 -0.59 -6.63
CA THR A 31 6.55 -1.75 -7.50
C THR A 31 5.61 -2.77 -6.83
N THR A 32 4.31 -2.56 -6.91
CA THR A 32 3.27 -3.44 -6.34
C THR A 32 3.24 -4.84 -6.96
N THR A 33 3.68 -5.00 -8.21
CA THR A 33 3.60 -6.27 -8.95
C THR A 33 4.60 -7.34 -8.48
N THR A 34 5.74 -6.95 -7.93
CA THR A 34 6.74 -7.92 -7.43
C THR A 34 6.34 -8.49 -6.08
N ASP A 35 5.77 -7.65 -5.23
CA ASP A 35 5.32 -8.04 -3.89
C ASP A 35 4.14 -9.02 -3.95
N ASP A 36 3.21 -8.80 -4.88
CA ASP A 36 2.04 -9.66 -5.03
C ASP A 36 2.42 -11.10 -5.45
N LYS A 37 3.40 -11.23 -6.35
CA LYS A 37 3.97 -12.54 -6.73
C LYS A 37 4.66 -13.24 -5.56
N ARG A 38 5.36 -12.48 -4.71
CA ARG A 38 6.02 -12.99 -3.51
C ARG A 38 5.01 -13.43 -2.45
N LEU A 39 3.91 -12.70 -2.31
CA LEU A 39 2.81 -13.07 -1.42
C LEU A 39 2.20 -14.40 -1.87
N GLN A 40 1.83 -14.53 -3.15
CA GLN A 40 1.26 -15.77 -3.69
C GLN A 40 2.20 -16.98 -3.53
N SER A 41 3.52 -16.80 -3.74
CA SER A 41 4.47 -17.89 -3.56
C SER A 41 4.64 -18.31 -2.10
N THR A 42 4.53 -17.36 -1.16
CA THR A 42 4.57 -17.62 0.28
C THR A 42 3.32 -18.37 0.73
N LEU A 43 2.13 -17.93 0.28
CA LEU A 43 0.86 -18.60 0.55
C LEU A 43 0.87 -20.05 0.05
N LYS A 44 1.35 -20.28 -1.18
CA LYS A 44 1.47 -21.64 -1.70
C LYS A 44 2.41 -22.52 -0.87
N ARG A 45 3.50 -21.94 -0.31
CA ARG A 45 4.48 -22.67 0.51
C ARG A 45 3.90 -23.12 1.85
N ILE A 46 3.03 -22.33 2.48
CA ILE A 46 2.35 -22.68 3.73
C ILE A 46 1.15 -23.62 3.52
N GLY A 47 0.92 -24.08 2.29
CA GLY A 47 -0.10 -25.07 1.97
C GLY A 47 -1.54 -24.54 2.01
N VAL A 48 -1.75 -23.22 1.84
CA VAL A 48 -3.11 -22.72 1.63
C VAL A 48 -3.56 -22.99 0.19
N ASN A 49 -4.77 -23.51 0.03
CA ASN A 49 -5.37 -23.85 -1.25
C ASN A 49 -6.58 -22.96 -1.53
N ALA A 50 -6.83 -22.65 -2.80
CA ALA A 50 -8.00 -21.87 -3.19
C ALA A 50 -9.30 -22.65 -2.97
N ILE A 51 -10.32 -21.99 -2.42
CA ILE A 51 -11.67 -22.55 -2.26
C ILE A 51 -12.57 -21.89 -3.32
N PRO A 52 -13.17 -22.66 -4.25
CA PRO A 52 -14.04 -22.11 -5.28
C PRO A 52 -15.40 -21.72 -4.71
N ALA A 53 -16.12 -20.86 -5.44
CA ALA A 53 -17.53 -20.55 -5.22
C ALA A 53 -17.90 -20.04 -3.81
N ILE A 54 -17.05 -19.18 -3.22
CA ILE A 54 -17.43 -18.46 -1.99
C ILE A 54 -18.24 -17.21 -2.37
N GLU A 55 -19.48 -17.16 -1.92
CA GLU A 55 -20.39 -16.04 -2.15
C GLU A 55 -20.15 -14.89 -1.19
N GLU A 56 -19.87 -15.19 0.08
CA GLU A 56 -19.62 -14.18 1.09
C GLU A 56 -18.71 -14.65 2.22
N VAL A 57 -18.00 -13.69 2.82
CA VAL A 57 -17.29 -13.87 4.09
C VAL A 57 -17.67 -12.73 5.02
N ASN A 58 -18.13 -13.08 6.22
CA ASN A 58 -18.48 -12.13 7.27
C ASN A 58 -17.50 -12.27 8.43
N ILE A 59 -16.84 -11.18 8.78
CA ILE A 59 -15.98 -11.11 9.96
C ILE A 59 -16.71 -10.26 11.00
N PHE A 60 -17.14 -10.92 12.08
CA PHE A 60 -17.78 -10.27 13.22
C PHE A 60 -16.72 -9.81 14.20
N LYS A 61 -16.75 -8.53 14.54
CA LYS A 61 -15.88 -7.94 15.55
C LYS A 61 -16.68 -6.91 16.35
N ASP A 62 -16.91 -7.20 17.62
CA ASP A 62 -17.72 -6.36 18.51
C ASP A 62 -19.10 -6.07 17.85
N ASP A 63 -19.48 -4.81 17.70
CA ASP A 63 -20.72 -4.38 17.02
C ASP A 63 -20.54 -4.12 15.50
N VAL A 64 -19.44 -4.59 14.92
CA VAL A 64 -19.07 -4.32 13.53
C VAL A 64 -18.97 -5.62 12.74
N VAL A 65 -19.56 -5.61 11.55
CA VAL A 65 -19.44 -6.68 10.57
C VAL A 65 -18.62 -6.18 9.40
N ILE A 66 -17.52 -6.88 9.09
CA ILE A 66 -16.75 -6.67 7.86
C ILE A 66 -17.19 -7.75 6.88
N GLN A 67 -17.97 -7.37 5.88
CA GLN A 67 -18.51 -8.24 4.85
C GLN A 67 -17.70 -8.16 3.57
N PHE A 68 -17.37 -9.30 2.99
CA PHE A 68 -16.82 -9.41 1.64
C PHE A 68 -17.83 -10.16 0.76
N THR A 69 -18.21 -9.57 -0.37
CA THR A 69 -19.06 -10.22 -1.38
C THR A 69 -18.20 -10.78 -2.51
N ASN A 70 -18.47 -12.03 -2.89
CA ASN A 70 -17.72 -12.84 -3.85
C ASN A 70 -16.18 -12.76 -3.69
N PRO A 71 -15.62 -12.96 -2.47
CA PRO A 71 -14.19 -12.86 -2.26
C PRO A 71 -13.42 -14.03 -2.88
N LYS A 72 -12.12 -13.80 -3.16
CA LYS A 72 -11.17 -14.88 -3.39
C LYS A 72 -10.72 -15.42 -2.03
N VAL A 73 -11.06 -16.68 -1.74
CA VAL A 73 -10.68 -17.35 -0.50
C VAL A 73 -9.65 -18.43 -0.77
N GLN A 74 -8.63 -18.47 0.10
CA GLN A 74 -7.69 -19.58 0.20
C GLN A 74 -7.65 -20.04 1.65
N ALA A 75 -7.47 -21.33 1.91
CA ALA A 75 -7.37 -21.83 3.27
C ALA A 75 -6.45 -23.04 3.37
N SER A 76 -5.86 -23.20 4.55
CA SER A 76 -5.30 -24.46 5.03
C SER A 76 -6.21 -24.95 6.16
N ILE A 77 -7.08 -25.91 5.83
CA ILE A 77 -8.10 -26.43 6.76
C ILE A 77 -7.40 -27.12 7.95
N ALA A 78 -6.36 -27.90 7.67
CA ALA A 78 -5.59 -28.60 8.69
C ALA A 78 -4.92 -27.64 9.71
N ALA A 79 -4.55 -26.43 9.27
CA ALA A 79 -3.92 -25.42 10.11
C ALA A 79 -4.89 -24.31 10.58
N ASN A 80 -6.20 -24.46 10.31
CA ASN A 80 -7.23 -23.46 10.56
C ASN A 80 -6.83 -22.03 10.13
N THR A 81 -6.14 -21.91 8.99
CA THR A 81 -5.61 -20.65 8.49
C THR A 81 -6.36 -20.24 7.23
N TRP A 82 -6.92 -19.02 7.23
CA TRP A 82 -7.76 -18.50 6.16
C TRP A 82 -7.16 -17.21 5.57
N VAL A 83 -7.22 -17.09 4.26
CA VAL A 83 -6.79 -15.91 3.50
C VAL A 83 -7.98 -15.44 2.69
N VAL A 84 -8.47 -14.24 3.00
CA VAL A 84 -9.61 -13.63 2.34
C VAL A 84 -9.11 -12.41 1.58
N SER A 85 -9.34 -12.37 0.26
CA SER A 85 -8.94 -11.27 -0.61
C SER A 85 -10.16 -10.73 -1.35
N GLY A 86 -10.44 -9.45 -1.20
CA GLY A 86 -11.58 -8.78 -1.80
C GLY A 86 -11.76 -7.37 -1.23
N SER A 87 -12.77 -6.66 -1.71
CA SER A 87 -13.12 -5.34 -1.17
C SER A 87 -14.04 -5.52 0.05
N PRO A 88 -13.64 -5.10 1.26
CA PRO A 88 -14.50 -5.18 2.44
C PRO A 88 -15.55 -4.07 2.45
N GLN A 89 -16.72 -4.39 2.98
CA GLN A 89 -17.75 -3.44 3.41
C GLN A 89 -17.91 -3.54 4.92
N THR A 90 -17.74 -2.43 5.63
CA THR A 90 -17.92 -2.38 7.09
C THR A 90 -19.31 -1.89 7.43
N LYS A 91 -20.09 -2.68 8.17
CA LYS A 91 -21.44 -2.36 8.63
C LYS A 91 -21.46 -2.37 10.15
N ARG A 92 -22.21 -1.46 10.76
CA ARG A 92 -22.51 -1.53 12.21
C ARG A 92 -23.76 -2.37 12.41
N HIS A 93 -23.69 -3.31 13.33
CA HIS A 93 -24.85 -4.01 13.85
C HIS A 93 -25.49 -3.07 14.88
N SER A 94 -26.64 -2.48 14.53
CA SER A 94 -27.48 -1.73 15.47
C SER A 94 -28.40 -2.65 16.24
#